data_AF-A0A6P8ZNS8-F1
#
_entry.id   AF-A0A6P8ZNS8-F1
#
_cell.length_a   1.000
_cell.length_b   1.000
_cell.length_c   1.000
_cell.angle_alpha   90.00
_cell.angle_beta   90.00
_cell.angle_gamma   90.00
#
_symmetry.space_group_name_H-M   'P 1'
#
loop_
_entity.id
_entity.type
_entity.pdbx_description
1 polymer ?
#
loop_
_entity_poly.entity_id
_entity_poly.type
_entity_poly.pdbx_seq_one_letter_code
_entity_poly.pdbx_strand_id
1 'polypeptide(L)'
;MPLMRLQVCASLSTLYNVGIHNSLRVLLVKSYSVYPPTFIKPVYHPEEIKKLSAEEFRVRLHKNVRAAESNQNASVFHDPLYEKLVNHVMKGGKKLLARQIIEEAFLKVKSTQVRKYHLAKDEENRKNILTDPREIFHKALQNCKPVLDVTPVKRGGVVYKVPVAINDRRATSLAFKWLVATSREHEPRRQHTGEYFSDRLAKELLDASENTGKTVKKKIELHKLCEANKAYAHYRWT
;
A
#
# COMPACT_ATOMS: atom_id res chain seq x y z
N MET A 1 39.69 -8.21 35.96
CA MET A 1 39.54 -6.77 36.26
C MET A 1 38.18 -6.30 35.77
N PRO A 2 37.24 -5.91 36.66
CA PRO A 2 35.90 -5.51 36.28
C PRO A 2 35.89 -4.02 35.90
N LEU A 3 35.42 -3.69 34.69
CA LEU A 3 35.17 -2.30 34.29
C LEU A 3 33.77 -1.89 34.78
N MET A 4 33.75 -1.06 35.82
CA MET A 4 32.55 -0.38 36.33
C MET A 4 31.89 0.44 35.23
N ARG A 5 30.60 0.21 34.99
CA ARG A 5 29.74 1.10 34.20
C ARG A 5 29.24 2.24 35.10
N LEU A 6 29.73 3.45 34.84
CA LEU A 6 29.14 4.69 35.36
C LEU A 6 27.81 4.93 34.66
N GLN A 7 26.72 4.78 35.40
CA GLN A 7 25.37 5.10 34.95
C GLN A 7 25.06 6.55 35.38
N VAL A 8 25.32 7.50 34.49
CA VAL A 8 24.87 8.89 34.71
C VAL A 8 23.44 9.00 34.17
N CYS A 9 22.47 8.84 35.06
CA CYS A 9 21.07 9.21 34.81
C CYS A 9 20.97 10.74 34.81
N ALA A 10 20.95 11.36 33.64
CA ALA A 10 20.47 12.73 33.47
C ALA A 10 18.98 12.69 33.11
N SER A 11 18.16 13.31 33.95
CA SER A 11 16.71 13.45 33.80
C SER A 11 16.34 14.20 32.51
N LEU A 12 15.28 13.73 31.84
CA LEU A 12 14.78 14.23 30.55
C LEU A 12 14.38 15.72 30.52
N SER A 13 14.39 16.42 31.64
CA SER A 13 13.90 17.80 31.75
C SER A 13 14.89 18.87 31.29
N THR A 14 16.19 18.59 31.23
CA THR A 14 17.21 19.60 30.83
C THR A 14 17.43 19.70 29.32
N LEU A 15 16.95 18.71 28.54
CA LEU A 15 17.13 18.68 27.08
C LEU A 15 16.04 19.43 26.30
N TYR A 16 15.03 19.99 26.98
CA TYR A 16 13.90 20.66 26.31
C TYR A 16 14.24 22.07 25.79
N ASN A 17 15.35 22.68 26.26
CA ASN A 17 15.68 24.08 25.97
C ASN A 17 16.83 24.31 24.98
N VAL A 18 17.45 23.25 24.45
CA VAL A 18 18.54 23.38 23.47
C VAL A 18 18.08 22.72 22.17
N GLY A 19 17.56 23.53 21.24
CA GLY A 19 16.90 23.14 19.99
C GLY A 19 17.74 22.31 19.00
N ILE A 20 18.17 21.12 19.41
CA ILE A 20 18.91 20.14 18.61
C ILE A 20 17.94 19.00 18.31
N HIS A 21 16.97 19.25 17.43
CA HIS A 21 15.89 18.30 17.21
C HIS A 21 16.19 17.21 16.17
N ASN A 22 17.40 17.14 15.58
CA ASN A 22 17.58 16.29 14.39
C ASN A 22 18.91 15.56 14.17
N SER A 23 19.87 15.54 15.10
CA SER A 23 21.20 14.97 14.79
C SER A 23 21.63 13.72 15.55
N LEU A 24 20.88 13.23 16.56
CA LEU A 24 21.34 12.11 17.39
C LEU A 24 20.27 11.05 17.71
N ARG A 25 19.58 10.54 16.68
CA ARG A 25 18.90 9.24 16.75
C ARG A 25 19.12 8.41 15.50
N VAL A 26 20.38 8.07 15.26
CA VAL A 26 20.72 6.85 14.53
C VAL A 26 21.60 6.01 15.45
N LEU A 27 21.03 5.56 16.57
CA LEU A 27 21.49 4.28 17.11
C LEU A 27 21.13 3.26 16.04
N LEU A 28 22.16 2.87 15.31
CA LEU A 28 22.19 1.94 14.22
C LEU A 28 21.63 0.59 14.73
N VAL A 29 20.31 0.44 14.71
CA VAL A 29 19.67 -0.87 14.88
C VAL A 29 20.07 -1.65 13.63
N LYS A 30 21.17 -2.39 13.72
CA LYS A 30 21.47 -3.48 12.80
C LYS A 30 20.33 -4.49 12.99
N SER A 31 19.29 -4.34 12.18
CA SER A 31 18.17 -5.28 12.13
C SER A 31 18.62 -6.55 11.42
N TYR A 32 19.41 -7.37 12.11
CA TYR A 32 19.56 -8.75 11.71
C TYR A 32 18.17 -9.41 11.76
N SER A 33 17.81 -10.12 10.69
CA SER A 33 16.64 -10.99 10.75
C SER A 33 16.91 -12.08 11.78
N VAL A 34 15.97 -12.31 12.70
CA VAL A 34 16.06 -13.42 13.66
C VAL A 34 16.13 -14.77 12.94
N TYR A 35 15.55 -14.87 11.75
CA TYR A 35 15.57 -16.08 10.93
C TYR A 35 16.80 -16.11 10.00
N PRO A 36 17.60 -17.20 10.05
CA PRO A 36 18.64 -17.45 9.05
C PRO A 36 18.09 -17.50 7.62
N PRO A 37 18.93 -17.26 6.59
CA PRO A 37 18.49 -17.24 5.18
C PRO A 37 17.99 -18.62 4.69
N THR A 38 18.34 -19.70 5.39
CA THR A 38 17.90 -21.06 5.08
C THR A 38 16.40 -21.30 5.36
N PHE A 39 15.78 -20.47 6.21
CA PHE A 39 14.37 -20.61 6.59
C PHE A 39 13.41 -20.16 5.48
N ILE A 40 12.48 -21.04 5.09
CA ILE A 40 11.46 -20.75 4.08
C ILE A 40 10.24 -20.08 4.72
N LYS A 41 9.55 -19.22 3.95
CA LYS A 41 8.26 -18.65 4.36
C LYS A 41 7.16 -19.72 4.42
N PRO A 42 6.26 -19.67 5.41
CA PRO A 42 5.14 -20.59 5.48
C PRO A 42 4.18 -20.36 4.32
N VAL A 43 3.60 -21.46 3.82
CA VAL A 43 2.44 -21.45 2.92
C VAL A 43 1.22 -21.70 3.81
N TYR A 44 0.32 -20.73 3.88
CA TYR A 44 -0.76 -20.74 4.88
C TYR A 44 -2.15 -21.01 4.29
N HIS A 45 -2.36 -20.80 2.99
CA HIS A 45 -3.64 -21.11 2.37
C HIS A 45 -3.75 -22.59 2.00
N PRO A 46 -4.85 -23.28 2.37
CA PRO A 46 -5.05 -24.68 1.99
C PRO A 46 -5.03 -24.92 0.49
N GLU A 47 -5.53 -23.97 -0.31
CA GLU A 47 -5.50 -24.05 -1.77
C GLU A 47 -4.08 -23.97 -2.33
N GLU A 48 -3.22 -23.14 -1.74
CA GLU A 48 -1.83 -23.03 -2.15
C GLU A 48 -1.07 -24.31 -1.84
N ILE A 49 -1.35 -24.94 -0.69
CA ILE A 49 -0.77 -26.23 -0.30
C ILE A 49 -1.15 -27.32 -1.31
N LYS A 50 -2.42 -27.38 -1.73
CA LYS A 50 -2.89 -28.34 -2.73
C LYS A 50 -2.26 -28.15 -4.12
N LYS A 51 -1.84 -26.94 -4.46
CA LYS A 51 -1.18 -26.61 -5.74
C LYS A 51 0.31 -26.98 -5.77
N LEU A 52 0.91 -27.33 -4.63
CA LEU A 52 2.32 -27.68 -4.56
C LEU A 52 2.59 -29.00 -5.29
N SER A 53 3.66 -29.04 -6.08
CA SER A 53 4.13 -30.27 -6.70
C SER A 53 4.68 -31.24 -5.64
N ALA A 54 4.69 -32.54 -5.96
CA ALA A 54 5.25 -33.55 -5.07
C ALA A 54 6.74 -33.28 -4.74
N GLU A 55 7.48 -32.74 -5.71
CA GLU A 55 8.90 -32.36 -5.55
C GLU A 55 9.07 -31.21 -4.56
N GLU A 56 8.26 -30.16 -4.71
CA GLU A 56 8.25 -29.01 -3.83
C GLU A 56 7.89 -29.40 -2.39
N PHE A 57 7.00 -30.37 -2.21
CA PHE A 57 6.65 -30.89 -0.90
C PHE A 57 7.84 -31.61 -0.26
N ARG A 58 8.54 -32.48 -1.00
CA ARG A 58 9.75 -33.18 -0.53
C ARG A 58 10.84 -32.20 -0.08
N VAL A 59 11.05 -31.12 -0.85
CA VAL A 59 12.04 -30.08 -0.50
C VAL A 59 11.64 -29.33 0.77
N ARG A 60 10.34 -29.05 0.98
CA ARG A 60 9.85 -28.34 2.17
C ARG A 60 9.94 -29.19 3.44
N LEU A 61 9.79 -30.52 3.36
CA LEU A 61 9.89 -31.41 4.53
C LEU A 61 11.24 -31.33 5.26
N HIS A 62 12.34 -31.17 4.52
CA HIS A 62 13.69 -31.13 5.09
C HIS A 62 14.18 -29.73 5.47
N LYS A 63 13.38 -28.70 5.22
CA LYS A 63 13.78 -27.30 5.45
C LYS A 63 12.98 -26.69 6.59
N ASN A 64 13.65 -25.87 7.38
CA ASN A 64 13.00 -25.16 8.47
C ASN A 64 12.06 -24.07 7.90
N VAL A 65 10.84 -24.00 8.44
CA VAL A 65 9.82 -23.04 8.04
C VAL A 65 9.70 -21.94 9.10
N ARG A 66 9.56 -20.69 8.66
CA ARG A 66 9.33 -19.55 9.57
C ARG A 66 7.94 -19.64 10.19
N ALA A 67 7.76 -19.06 11.37
CA ALA A 67 6.43 -18.89 11.94
C ALA A 67 5.56 -18.02 11.01
N ALA A 68 4.28 -18.35 10.92
CA ALA A 68 3.32 -17.53 10.19
C ALA A 68 3.19 -16.15 10.83
N GLU A 69 3.11 -15.12 9.99
CA GLU A 69 2.87 -13.75 10.47
C GLU A 69 1.43 -13.63 10.98
N SER A 70 1.17 -12.74 11.94
CA SER A 70 -0.17 -12.55 12.54
C SER A 70 -1.27 -12.13 11.55
N ASN A 71 -0.87 -11.74 10.36
CA ASN A 71 -1.71 -11.24 9.30
C ASN A 71 -1.90 -12.29 8.17
N GLN A 72 -1.05 -13.32 8.13
CA GLN A 72 -1.16 -14.46 7.22
C GLN A 72 -2.14 -15.47 7.84
N ASN A 73 -3.39 -15.47 7.38
CA ASN A 73 -4.42 -16.39 7.87
C ASN A 73 -5.11 -17.16 6.74
N ALA A 74 -5.57 -18.37 7.06
CA ALA A 74 -6.18 -19.31 6.11
C ALA A 74 -7.68 -19.07 5.87
N SER A 75 -8.24 -17.96 6.37
CA SER A 75 -9.67 -17.69 6.27
C SER A 75 -10.09 -17.42 4.82
N VAL A 76 -11.29 -17.87 4.44
CA VAL A 76 -11.87 -17.63 3.11
C VAL A 76 -12.05 -16.13 2.84
N PHE A 77 -12.28 -15.33 3.88
CA PHE A 77 -12.46 -13.87 3.75
C PHE A 77 -11.15 -13.08 3.70
N HIS A 78 -10.01 -13.76 3.83
CA HIS A 78 -8.70 -13.11 3.76
C HIS A 78 -8.42 -12.64 2.34
N ASP A 79 -8.09 -11.36 2.21
CA ASP A 79 -7.58 -10.80 0.96
C ASP A 79 -6.23 -10.11 1.24
N PRO A 80 -5.13 -10.56 0.61
CA PRO A 80 -3.81 -9.96 0.80
C PRO A 80 -3.75 -8.51 0.26
N LEU A 81 -4.60 -8.12 -0.69
CA LEU A 81 -4.65 -6.74 -1.18
C LEU A 81 -5.35 -5.80 -0.19
N TYR A 82 -6.47 -6.24 0.41
CA TYR A 82 -7.10 -5.55 1.54
C TYR A 82 -6.12 -5.34 2.71
N GLU A 83 -5.39 -6.39 3.09
CA GLU A 83 -4.38 -6.30 4.15
C GLU A 83 -3.28 -5.27 3.84
N LYS A 84 -2.81 -5.23 2.58
CA LYS A 84 -1.86 -4.20 2.13
C LYS A 84 -2.45 -2.81 2.23
N LEU A 85 -3.73 -2.62 1.89
CA LEU A 85 -4.41 -1.32 2.05
C LEU A 85 -4.43 -0.90 3.53
N VAL A 86 -4.80 -1.80 4.44
CA VAL A 86 -4.76 -1.55 5.91
C VAL A 86 -3.39 -1.07 6.34
N ASN A 87 -2.32 -1.70 5.86
CA ASN A 87 -0.95 -1.31 6.21
C ASN A 87 -0.57 0.07 5.66
N HIS A 88 -1.05 0.48 4.47
CA HIS A 88 -0.80 1.82 3.92
C HIS A 88 -1.61 2.91 4.66
N VAL A 89 -2.80 2.58 5.16
CA VAL A 89 -3.63 3.49 5.97
C VAL A 89 -3.11 3.61 7.41
N MET A 90 -2.51 2.56 7.96
CA MET A 90 -1.98 2.54 9.33
C MET A 90 -0.91 3.61 9.57
N LYS A 91 -1.00 4.28 10.73
CA LYS A 91 0.02 5.20 11.26
C LYS A 91 0.36 4.80 12.70
N GLY A 92 1.64 4.88 13.08
CA GLY A 92 2.09 4.62 14.45
C GLY A 92 1.72 3.23 15.00
N GLY A 93 1.66 2.21 14.15
CA GLY A 93 1.32 0.83 14.54
C GLY A 93 -0.14 0.58 14.92
N LYS A 94 -1.04 1.58 14.77
CA LYS A 94 -2.46 1.46 15.13
C LYS A 94 -3.26 0.68 14.08
N LYS A 95 -3.05 -0.64 14.00
CA LYS A 95 -3.69 -1.52 12.99
C LYS A 95 -5.21 -1.61 13.17
N LEU A 96 -5.69 -1.64 14.41
CA LEU A 96 -7.12 -1.75 14.72
C LEU A 96 -7.91 -0.55 14.19
N LEU A 97 -7.45 0.67 14.44
CA LEU A 97 -8.07 1.89 13.91
C LEU A 97 -8.04 1.91 12.38
N ALA A 98 -6.90 1.54 11.77
CA ALA A 98 -6.79 1.50 10.31
C ALA A 98 -7.80 0.52 9.68
N ARG A 99 -8.02 -0.64 10.31
CA ARG A 99 -9.02 -1.62 9.88
C ARG A 99 -10.44 -1.06 9.99
N GLN A 100 -10.80 -0.48 11.14
CA GLN A 100 -12.11 0.14 11.35
C GLN A 100 -12.43 1.19 10.29
N ILE A 101 -11.47 2.08 10.00
CA ILE A 101 -11.67 3.15 9.01
C ILE A 101 -11.90 2.58 7.59
N ILE A 102 -11.22 1.50 7.22
CA ILE A 102 -11.43 0.86 5.91
C ILE A 102 -12.77 0.11 5.87
N GLU A 103 -13.14 -0.57 6.95
CA GLU A 103 -14.45 -1.23 7.05
C GLU A 103 -15.60 -0.22 6.93
N GLU A 104 -15.49 0.94 7.61
CA GLU A 104 -16.42 2.05 7.45
C GLU A 104 -16.47 2.56 6.00
N ALA A 105 -15.32 2.69 5.33
CA ALA A 105 -15.28 3.11 3.94
C ALA A 105 -15.98 2.09 3.01
N PHE A 106 -15.75 0.80 3.22
CA PHE A 106 -16.43 -0.26 2.46
C PHE A 106 -17.92 -0.31 2.72
N LEU A 107 -18.36 -0.05 3.96
CA LEU A 107 -19.78 0.10 4.29
C LEU A 107 -20.40 1.24 3.50
N LYS A 108 -19.72 2.39 3.41
CA LYS A 108 -20.18 3.58 2.65
C LYS A 108 -20.23 3.33 1.14
N VAL A 109 -19.23 2.64 0.59
CA VAL A 109 -19.22 2.19 -0.82
C VAL A 109 -20.43 1.29 -1.09
N LYS A 110 -20.63 0.25 -0.26
CA LYS A 110 -21.75 -0.68 -0.40
C LYS A 110 -23.09 0.05 -0.30
N SER A 111 -23.24 0.95 0.66
CA SER A 111 -24.48 1.71 0.88
C SER A 111 -24.81 2.60 -0.32
N THR A 112 -23.81 3.28 -0.89
CA THR A 112 -23.96 4.11 -2.09
C THR A 112 -24.35 3.28 -3.31
N GLN A 113 -23.71 2.13 -3.51
CA GLN A 113 -23.99 1.25 -4.65
C GLN A 113 -25.37 0.59 -4.56
N VAL A 114 -25.76 0.13 -3.37
CA VAL A 114 -27.11 -0.42 -3.14
C VAL A 114 -28.18 0.65 -3.42
N ARG A 115 -27.96 1.90 -2.98
CA ARG A 115 -28.85 3.02 -3.33
C ARG A 115 -28.91 3.25 -4.84
N LYS A 116 -27.76 3.27 -5.53
CA LYS A 116 -27.67 3.41 -7.00
C LYS A 116 -28.43 2.28 -7.71
N TYR A 117 -28.31 1.05 -7.22
CA TYR A 117 -28.98 -0.14 -7.75
C TYR A 117 -30.51 -0.08 -7.63
N HIS A 118 -31.03 0.45 -6.53
CA HIS A 118 -32.49 0.62 -6.34
C HIS A 118 -33.07 1.82 -7.10
N LEU A 119 -32.27 2.85 -7.36
CA LEU A 119 -32.69 4.03 -8.13
C LEU A 119 -32.65 3.80 -9.65
N ALA A 120 -31.91 2.79 -10.12
CA ALA A 120 -31.85 2.44 -11.53
C ALA A 120 -33.21 1.96 -12.04
N LYS A 121 -33.73 2.62 -13.08
CA LYS A 121 -35.02 2.30 -13.71
C LYS A 121 -34.89 1.13 -14.69
N ASP A 122 -33.81 1.11 -15.46
CA ASP A 122 -33.58 0.11 -16.50
C ASP A 122 -32.90 -1.13 -15.94
N GLU A 123 -33.33 -2.31 -16.41
CA GLU A 123 -32.77 -3.58 -15.97
C GLU A 123 -31.31 -3.77 -16.41
N GLU A 124 -30.92 -3.20 -17.55
CA GLU A 124 -29.53 -3.23 -18.05
C GLU A 124 -28.59 -2.44 -17.15
N ASN A 125 -29.00 -1.21 -16.78
CA ASN A 125 -28.25 -0.37 -15.87
C ASN A 125 -28.09 -1.04 -14.50
N ARG A 126 -29.11 -1.77 -14.07
CA ARG A 126 -29.10 -2.52 -12.81
C ARG A 126 -28.06 -3.64 -12.80
N LYS A 127 -27.93 -4.38 -13.91
CA LYS A 127 -26.92 -5.46 -14.07
C LYS A 127 -25.49 -4.94 -14.11
N ASN A 128 -25.28 -3.73 -14.62
CA ASN A 128 -23.95 -3.11 -14.70
C ASN A 128 -23.42 -2.59 -13.34
N ILE A 129 -24.28 -2.45 -12.33
CA ILE A 129 -23.90 -1.90 -11.02
C ILE A 129 -23.30 -3.01 -10.16
N LEU A 130 -21.98 -2.92 -9.95
CA LEU A 130 -21.27 -3.76 -8.99
C LEU A 130 -21.68 -3.34 -7.56
N THR A 131 -22.11 -4.31 -6.76
CA THR A 131 -22.58 -4.08 -5.39
C THR A 131 -21.54 -4.51 -4.34
N ASP A 132 -20.65 -5.47 -4.68
CA ASP A 132 -19.59 -5.89 -3.76
C ASP A 132 -18.49 -4.83 -3.66
N PRO A 133 -18.25 -4.24 -2.46
CA PRO A 133 -17.16 -3.27 -2.28
C PRO A 133 -15.78 -3.85 -2.55
N ARG A 134 -15.56 -5.17 -2.39
CA ARG A 134 -14.26 -5.80 -2.66
C ARG A 134 -13.95 -5.83 -4.14
N GLU A 135 -14.91 -6.21 -4.98
CA GLU A 135 -14.76 -6.19 -6.43
C GLU A 135 -14.50 -4.77 -6.96
N ILE A 136 -15.24 -3.79 -6.45
CA ILE A 136 -15.04 -2.37 -6.77
C ILE A 136 -13.63 -1.94 -6.38
N PHE A 137 -13.16 -2.34 -5.20
CA PHE A 137 -11.80 -2.07 -4.75
C PHE A 137 -10.73 -2.67 -5.67
N HIS A 138 -10.90 -3.93 -6.10
CA HIS A 138 -9.98 -4.56 -7.05
C HIS A 138 -9.97 -3.84 -8.41
N LYS A 139 -11.16 -3.49 -8.92
CA LYS A 139 -11.33 -2.74 -10.18
C LYS A 139 -10.67 -1.35 -10.09
N ALA A 140 -10.95 -0.61 -9.01
CA ALA A 140 -10.33 0.68 -8.75
C ALA A 140 -8.81 0.58 -8.68
N LEU A 141 -8.29 -0.45 -8.00
CA LEU A 141 -6.84 -0.68 -7.91
C LEU A 141 -6.23 -0.99 -9.28
N GLN A 142 -6.87 -1.81 -10.11
CA GLN A 142 -6.42 -2.08 -11.48
C GLN A 142 -6.36 -0.80 -12.32
N ASN A 143 -7.40 0.03 -12.25
CA ASN A 143 -7.46 1.30 -12.96
C ASN A 143 -6.35 2.27 -12.52
N CYS A 144 -6.03 2.30 -11.22
CA CYS A 144 -4.97 3.15 -10.65
C CYS A 144 -3.53 2.68 -10.92
N LYS A 145 -3.32 1.41 -11.31
CA LYS A 145 -1.97 0.87 -11.56
C LYS A 145 -1.33 1.53 -12.78
N PRO A 146 -0.14 2.17 -12.63
CA PRO A 146 0.64 2.63 -13.77
C PRO A 146 1.42 1.48 -14.41
N VAL A 147 1.58 1.50 -15.73
CA VAL A 147 2.39 0.50 -16.48
C VAL A 147 3.85 0.93 -16.59
N LEU A 148 4.09 2.22 -16.85
CA LEU A 148 5.41 2.82 -16.94
C LEU A 148 5.67 3.65 -15.68
N ASP A 149 6.94 3.83 -15.35
CA ASP A 149 7.47 4.79 -14.39
C ASP A 149 8.58 5.62 -15.05
N VAL A 150 8.99 6.69 -14.41
CA VAL A 150 10.12 7.52 -14.86
C VAL A 150 11.26 7.39 -13.88
N THR A 151 12.42 6.95 -14.36
CA THR A 151 13.65 6.90 -13.58
C THR A 151 14.60 8.04 -13.97
N PRO A 152 15.15 8.80 -13.01
CA PRO A 152 16.16 9.80 -13.31
C PRO A 152 17.48 9.11 -13.68
N VAL A 153 18.02 9.42 -14.86
CA VAL A 153 19.32 8.91 -15.34
C VAL A 153 20.24 10.08 -15.66
N LYS A 154 21.43 10.10 -15.06
CA LYS A 154 22.42 11.16 -15.29
C LYS A 154 23.31 10.83 -16.48
N ARG A 155 23.35 11.70 -17.49
CA ARG A 155 24.24 11.61 -18.66
C ARG A 155 24.76 12.99 -19.04
N GLY A 156 26.06 13.11 -19.28
CA GLY A 156 26.67 14.38 -19.71
C GLY A 156 26.42 15.57 -18.78
N GLY A 157 26.30 15.33 -17.46
CA GLY A 157 26.00 16.38 -16.48
C GLY A 157 24.50 16.71 -16.29
N VAL A 158 23.62 16.30 -17.21
CA VAL A 158 22.16 16.51 -17.13
C VAL A 158 21.45 15.26 -16.61
N VAL A 159 20.33 15.43 -15.91
CA VAL A 159 19.47 14.34 -15.43
C VAL A 159 18.25 14.21 -16.33
N TYR A 160 18.18 13.13 -17.08
CA TYR A 160 17.06 12.79 -17.96
C TYR A 160 16.02 11.97 -17.23
N LYS A 161 14.75 12.20 -17.57
CA LYS A 161 13.61 11.42 -17.11
C LYS A 161 13.38 10.27 -18.07
N VAL A 162 13.94 9.09 -17.76
CA VAL A 162 13.90 7.93 -18.65
C VAL A 162 12.69 7.05 -18.34
N PRO A 163 11.82 6.71 -19.30
CA PRO A 163 10.69 5.81 -19.07
C PRO A 163 11.13 4.35 -18.92
N VAL A 164 10.60 3.67 -17.90
CA VAL A 164 10.90 2.28 -17.54
C VAL A 164 9.62 1.51 -17.26
N ALA A 165 9.54 0.26 -17.74
CA ALA A 165 8.44 -0.64 -17.43
C ALA A 165 8.47 -1.03 -15.94
N ILE A 166 7.33 -0.94 -15.27
CA ILE A 166 7.24 -1.18 -13.84
C ILE A 166 6.89 -2.65 -13.55
N ASN A 167 7.45 -3.21 -12.48
CA ASN A 167 7.02 -4.50 -11.96
C ASN A 167 5.68 -4.36 -11.21
N ASP A 168 4.77 -5.32 -11.37
CA ASP A 168 3.45 -5.38 -10.73
C ASP A 168 3.46 -5.12 -9.22
N ARG A 169 4.46 -5.63 -8.51
CA ARG A 169 4.61 -5.38 -7.06
C ARG A 169 4.82 -3.89 -6.75
N ARG A 170 5.58 -3.18 -7.59
CA ARG A 170 5.80 -1.74 -7.45
C ARG A 170 4.59 -0.96 -7.96
N ALA A 171 3.98 -1.37 -9.06
CA ALA A 171 2.75 -0.77 -9.60
C ALA A 171 1.60 -0.78 -8.57
N THR A 172 1.37 -1.93 -7.93
CA THR A 172 0.37 -2.07 -6.85
C THR A 172 0.67 -1.16 -5.67
N SER A 173 1.94 -1.09 -5.23
CA SER A 173 2.33 -0.21 -4.13
C SER A 173 2.18 1.28 -4.46
N LEU A 174 2.51 1.70 -5.69
CA LEU A 174 2.27 3.08 -6.14
C LEU A 174 0.78 3.42 -6.17
N ALA A 175 -0.06 2.50 -6.68
CA ALA A 175 -1.51 2.69 -6.69
C ALA A 175 -2.06 2.89 -5.27
N PHE A 176 -1.67 2.04 -4.31
CA PHE A 176 -2.04 2.22 -2.90
C PHE A 176 -1.55 3.54 -2.32
N LYS A 177 -0.30 3.90 -2.59
CA LYS A 177 0.31 5.14 -2.10
C LYS A 177 -0.45 6.37 -2.62
N TRP A 178 -0.79 6.40 -3.92
CA TRP A 178 -1.53 7.50 -4.50
C TRP A 178 -2.94 7.59 -3.96
N LEU A 179 -3.66 6.47 -3.88
CA LEU A 179 -5.03 6.40 -3.36
C LEU A 179 -5.10 6.93 -1.92
N VAL A 180 -4.22 6.44 -1.04
CA VAL A 180 -4.18 6.92 0.35
C VAL A 180 -3.74 8.38 0.43
N ALA A 181 -2.82 8.82 -0.43
CA ALA A 181 -2.35 10.20 -0.44
C ALA A 181 -3.43 11.19 -0.90
N THR A 182 -4.16 10.90 -1.98
CA THR A 182 -5.25 11.75 -2.50
C THR A 182 -6.39 11.86 -1.49
N SER A 183 -6.79 10.75 -0.86
CA SER A 183 -7.81 10.78 0.19
C SER A 183 -7.39 11.61 1.41
N ARG A 184 -6.08 11.65 1.74
CA ARG A 184 -5.52 12.45 2.86
C ARG A 184 -5.30 13.92 2.51
N GLU A 185 -5.03 14.24 1.25
CA GLU A 185 -4.76 15.60 0.77
C GLU A 185 -5.91 16.57 1.10
N HIS A 186 -7.12 16.04 1.20
CA HIS A 186 -8.35 16.74 1.56
C HIS A 186 -8.62 16.88 3.06
N GLU A 187 -7.61 16.84 3.93
CA GLU A 187 -7.81 17.08 5.36
C GLU A 187 -7.84 18.59 5.63
N PRO A 188 -9.01 19.24 5.80
CA PRO A 188 -9.04 20.60 6.33
C PRO A 188 -8.41 20.56 7.72
N ARG A 189 -7.22 21.16 7.87
CA ARG A 189 -6.42 21.13 9.12
C ARG A 189 -7.17 21.66 10.34
N ARG A 190 -8.25 22.40 10.12
CA ARG A 190 -9.19 22.90 11.11
C ARG A 190 -10.52 23.03 10.40
N GLN A 191 -11.48 22.14 10.64
CA GLN A 191 -12.88 22.53 10.80
C GLN A 191 -13.72 21.29 11.08
N HIS A 192 -14.51 21.43 12.12
CA HIS A 192 -15.43 20.51 12.76
C HIS A 192 -16.64 20.14 11.88
N THR A 193 -16.50 20.29 10.56
CA THR A 193 -17.57 20.25 9.54
C THR A 193 -17.06 19.58 8.25
N GLY A 194 -16.03 18.73 8.37
CA GLY A 194 -15.37 18.07 7.24
C GLY A 194 -15.68 16.58 7.17
N GLU A 195 -15.71 16.04 5.96
CA GLU A 195 -15.90 14.61 5.68
C GLU A 195 -14.79 13.76 6.33
N TYR A 196 -15.20 12.68 7.01
CA TYR A 196 -14.26 11.75 7.63
C TYR A 196 -13.35 11.11 6.57
N PHE A 197 -12.19 10.61 6.99
CA PHE A 197 -11.28 9.94 6.06
C PHE A 197 -11.94 8.72 5.39
N SER A 198 -12.84 8.01 6.09
CA SER A 198 -13.61 6.89 5.52
C SER A 198 -14.54 7.34 4.38
N ASP A 199 -15.16 8.53 4.46
CA ASP A 199 -16.00 9.09 3.39
C ASP A 199 -15.18 9.41 2.14
N ARG A 200 -14.05 10.10 2.34
CA ARG A 200 -13.16 10.51 1.24
C ARG A 200 -12.55 9.31 0.53
N LEU A 201 -12.15 8.29 1.29
CA LEU A 201 -11.62 7.05 0.74
C LEU A 201 -12.70 6.30 -0.06
N ALA A 202 -13.94 6.24 0.45
CA ALA A 202 -15.07 5.63 -0.26
C ALA A 202 -15.37 6.32 -1.59
N LYS A 203 -15.40 7.66 -1.61
CA LYS A 203 -15.59 8.45 -2.83
C LYS A 203 -14.49 8.20 -3.85
N GLU A 204 -13.23 8.28 -3.42
CA GLU A 204 -12.09 8.07 -4.34
C GLU A 204 -12.07 6.64 -4.90
N LEU A 205 -12.50 5.62 -4.14
CA LEU A 205 -12.65 4.25 -4.64
C LEU A 205 -13.72 4.14 -5.73
N LEU A 206 -14.88 4.78 -5.52
CA LEU A 206 -15.96 4.80 -6.51
C LEU A 206 -15.51 5.50 -7.80
N ASP A 207 -14.95 6.70 -7.67
CA ASP A 207 -14.45 7.48 -8.80
C ASP A 207 -13.38 6.70 -9.59
N ALA A 208 -12.41 6.12 -8.88
CA ALA A 208 -11.35 5.32 -9.50
C ALA A 208 -11.89 4.07 -10.22
N SER A 209 -12.95 3.44 -9.72
CA SER A 209 -13.60 2.29 -10.37
C SER A 209 -14.24 2.65 -11.71
N GLU A 210 -14.66 3.91 -11.86
CA GLU A 210 -15.22 4.50 -13.08
C GLU A 210 -14.16 5.20 -13.95
N ASN A 211 -12.86 4.97 -13.69
CA ASN A 211 -11.72 5.64 -14.35
C ASN A 211 -11.68 7.17 -14.19
N THR A 212 -12.35 7.69 -13.15
CA THR A 212 -12.33 9.10 -12.80
C THR A 212 -11.59 9.31 -11.47
N GLY A 213 -11.63 10.52 -10.93
CA GLY A 213 -10.95 10.85 -9.68
C GLY A 213 -9.50 11.31 -9.84
N LYS A 214 -8.89 11.74 -8.72
CA LYS A 214 -7.56 12.36 -8.72
C LYS A 214 -6.45 11.33 -8.84
N THR A 215 -6.68 10.14 -8.30
CA THR A 215 -5.72 9.05 -8.34
C THR A 215 -5.47 8.58 -9.77
N VAL A 216 -6.54 8.45 -10.57
CA VAL A 216 -6.43 8.09 -12.00
C VAL A 216 -5.78 9.22 -12.80
N LYS A 217 -6.09 10.49 -12.50
CA LYS A 217 -5.39 11.64 -13.11
C LYS A 217 -3.88 11.59 -12.90
N LYS A 218 -3.41 11.27 -11.69
CA LYS A 218 -1.96 11.12 -11.39
C LYS A 218 -1.31 10.02 -12.25
N LYS A 219 -2.00 8.89 -12.47
CA LYS A 219 -1.54 7.84 -13.41
C LYS A 219 -1.43 8.37 -14.84
N ILE A 220 -2.45 9.07 -15.33
CA ILE A 220 -2.48 9.62 -16.69
C ILE A 220 -1.37 10.66 -16.89
N GLU A 221 -1.16 11.56 -15.92
CA GLU A 221 -0.07 12.54 -15.94
C GLU A 221 1.30 11.87 -16.02
N LEU A 222 1.50 10.78 -15.27
CA LEU A 222 2.73 10.00 -15.34
C LEU A 222 2.90 9.38 -16.74
N HIS A 223 1.85 8.83 -17.33
CA HIS A 223 1.92 8.25 -18.69
C HIS A 223 2.21 9.30 -19.76
N LYS A 224 1.60 10.48 -19.68
CA LYS A 224 1.93 11.61 -20.55
C LYS A 224 3.39 12.04 -20.42
N LEU A 225 3.92 12.04 -19.18
CA LEU A 225 5.33 12.34 -18.94
C LEU A 225 6.26 11.27 -19.53
N CYS A 226 5.89 9.99 -19.45
CA CYS A 226 6.63 8.90 -20.09
C CYS A 226 6.61 9.04 -21.62
N GLU A 227 5.45 9.35 -22.19
CA GLU A 227 5.26 9.52 -23.64
C GLU A 227 6.11 10.69 -24.17
N ALA A 228 6.09 11.84 -23.50
CA ALA A 228 6.92 12.99 -23.85
C ALA A 228 8.43 12.67 -23.85
N ASN A 229 8.87 11.75 -22.99
CA ASN A 229 10.28 11.36 -22.83
C ASN A 229 10.63 10.02 -23.49
N LYS A 230 9.78 9.51 -24.40
CA LYS A 230 9.98 8.21 -25.06
C LYS A 230 11.32 8.09 -25.78
N ALA A 231 11.83 9.19 -26.35
CA ALA A 231 13.12 9.23 -27.03
C ALA A 231 14.30 8.82 -26.13
N TYR A 232 14.23 9.10 -24.83
CA TYR A 232 15.30 8.78 -23.86
C TYR A 232 15.30 7.33 -23.38
N ALA A 233 14.42 6.47 -23.89
CA ALA A 233 14.34 5.06 -23.49
C ALA A 233 15.67 4.31 -23.66
N HIS A 234 16.49 4.71 -24.64
CA HIS A 234 17.82 4.13 -24.91
C HIS A 234 18.86 4.43 -23.82
N TYR A 235 18.62 5.41 -22.94
CA TYR A 235 19.49 5.66 -21.78
C TYR A 235 19.32 4.64 -20.66
N ARG A 236 18.42 3.66 -20.81
CA ARG A 236 18.28 2.54 -19.89
C ARG A 236 19.33 1.46 -20.22
N TRP A 237 20.38 1.34 -19.40
CA TRP A 237 21.40 0.28 -19.53
C TRP A 237 21.24 -0.85 -18.49
N THR A 238 20.07 -0.95 -17.89
CA THR A 238 19.68 -2.00 -16.94
C THR A 238 18.98 -3.15 -17.63
#